data_AF-A0A551ZMI3-F1
#
_entry.id   AF-A0A551ZMI3-F1
#
_cell.length_a   1.000
_cell.length_b   1.000
_cell.length_c   1.000
_cell.angle_alpha   90.00
_cell.angle_beta   90.00
_cell.angle_gamma   90.00
#
_symmetry.space_group_name_H-M   'P 1'
#
loop_
_entity.id
_entity.type
_entity.pdbx_description
1 polymer ?
#
loop_
_entity_poly.entity_id
_entity_poly.type
_entity_poly.pdbx_seq_one_letter_code
_entity_poly.pdbx_strand_id
1 'polypeptide(L)'
;MNLLKDKQKIRFIDLFCGLGGFRVAIAQVCRQQHLESDCVFSCDIDKDAQAIYHANFGDKPQGDITEIAALDIPNHDILMAGFPCQP
;
A
#
# COMPACT_ATOMS: atom_id res chain seq x y z
N MET A 1 -7.83 -21.89 7.96
CA MET A 1 -7.26 -22.03 6.59
C MET A 1 -6.17 -20.99 6.46
N ASN A 2 -4.90 -21.37 6.27
CA ASN A 2 -3.82 -20.38 6.20
C ASN A 2 -3.84 -19.79 4.78
N LEU A 3 -4.54 -18.67 4.60
CA LEU A 3 -4.80 -18.01 3.30
C LEU A 3 -3.53 -17.72 2.48
N LEU A 4 -2.36 -17.81 3.10
CA LEU A 4 -1.06 -17.47 2.55
C LEU A 4 -0.21 -18.70 2.15
N LYS A 5 -0.64 -19.93 2.49
CA LYS A 5 0.22 -21.13 2.35
C LYS A 5 0.61 -21.46 0.91
N ASP A 6 -0.17 -21.02 -0.08
CA ASP A 6 0.03 -21.36 -1.50
C ASP A 6 0.25 -20.13 -2.40
N LYS A 7 0.30 -18.93 -1.84
CA LYS A 7 0.52 -17.70 -2.62
C LYS A 7 2.00 -17.41 -2.75
N GLN A 8 2.48 -17.24 -3.99
CA GLN A 8 3.82 -16.74 -4.31
C GLN A 8 3.92 -15.21 -4.24
N LYS A 9 2.78 -14.52 -4.17
CA LYS A 9 2.67 -13.06 -4.21
C LYS A 9 1.58 -12.55 -3.27
N ILE A 10 1.89 -11.52 -2.49
CA ILE A 10 0.98 -10.81 -1.61
C ILE A 10 0.59 -9.48 -2.26
N ARG A 11 -0.70 -9.29 -2.48
CA ARG A 11 -1.25 -8.01 -2.97
C ARG A 11 -1.66 -7.15 -1.79
N PHE A 12 -1.24 -5.90 -1.75
CA PHE A 12 -1.59 -5.00 -0.65
C PHE A 12 -1.99 -3.62 -1.15
N ILE A 13 -2.74 -2.91 -0.30
CA ILE A 13 -3.00 -1.49 -0.46
C ILE A 13 -2.32 -0.70 0.66
N ASP A 14 -1.89 0.51 0.33
CA ASP A 14 -1.12 1.41 1.19
C ASP A 14 -1.90 2.73 1.34
N LEU A 15 -2.79 2.80 2.34
CA LEU A 15 -3.60 3.98 2.62
C LEU A 15 -2.86 4.91 3.58
N PHE A 16 -3.00 6.21 3.36
CA PHE A 16 -2.22 7.22 4.07
C PHE A 16 -0.71 6.92 3.94
N CYS A 17 -0.29 6.65 2.71
CA CYS A 17 0.98 5.98 2.45
C CYS A 17 2.20 6.82 2.84
N GLY A 18 2.06 8.15 2.94
CA GLY A 18 3.13 9.09 3.23
C GLY A 18 4.33 8.83 2.33
N LEU A 19 5.47 8.53 2.97
CA LEU A 19 6.73 8.21 2.28
C LEU A 19 6.89 6.72 1.92
N GLY A 20 5.90 5.87 2.21
CA GLY A 20 5.88 4.44 1.88
C GLY A 20 6.58 3.52 2.88
N GLY A 21 6.54 3.86 4.18
CA GLY A 21 7.12 3.01 5.23
C GLY A 21 6.53 1.60 5.26
N PHE A 22 5.21 1.48 5.12
CA PHE A 22 4.52 0.19 5.05
C PHE A 22 4.93 -0.62 3.82
N ARG A 23 5.03 0.02 2.65
CA ARG A 23 5.52 -0.60 1.42
C ARG A 23 6.93 -1.19 1.57
N VAL A 24 7.84 -0.47 2.22
CA VAL A 24 9.19 -0.99 2.50
C VAL A 24 9.14 -2.19 3.45
N ALA A 25 8.35 -2.08 4.53
CA ALA A 25 8.23 -3.15 5.52
C ALA A 25 7.68 -4.45 4.92
N ILE A 26 6.58 -4.38 4.14
CA ILE A 26 5.99 -5.58 3.53
C ILE A 26 6.91 -6.19 2.48
N ALA A 27 7.62 -5.37 1.69
CA ALA A 27 8.60 -5.87 0.73
C ALA A 27 9.75 -6.61 1.41
N GLN A 28 10.23 -6.10 2.54
CA GLN A 28 11.27 -6.77 3.35
C GLN A 28 10.78 -8.10 3.92
N VAL A 29 9.59 -8.11 4.53
CA VAL A 29 9.02 -9.34 5.11
C VAL A 29 8.74 -10.37 4.04
N CYS A 30 8.15 -9.98 2.92
CA CYS A 30 7.88 -10.88 1.79
C CYS A 30 9.18 -11.49 1.25
N ARG A 31 10.23 -10.68 1.07
CA ARG A 31 11.55 -11.18 0.66
C ARG A 31 12.10 -12.24 1.62
N GLN A 32 11.99 -12.03 2.93
CA GLN A 32 12.44 -13.00 3.94
C GLN A 32 11.65 -14.32 3.89
N GLN A 33 10.39 -14.26 3.46
CA GLN A 33 9.51 -15.42 3.32
C GLN A 33 9.55 -16.03 1.91
N HIS A 34 10.45 -15.58 1.02
CA HIS A 34 10.50 -15.99 -0.38
C HIS A 34 9.18 -15.73 -1.15
N LEU A 35 8.54 -14.61 -0.85
CA LEU A 35 7.31 -14.12 -1.46
C LEU A 35 7.56 -12.82 -2.23
N GLU A 36 6.77 -12.58 -3.28
CA GLU A 36 6.67 -11.28 -3.93
C GLU A 36 5.64 -10.39 -3.20
N SER A 37 5.88 -9.08 -3.18
CA SER A 37 4.90 -8.08 -2.71
C SER A 37 4.46 -7.18 -3.87
N ASP A 38 3.16 -6.97 -4.01
CA ASP A 38 2.54 -6.19 -5.08
C ASP A 38 1.66 -5.09 -4.48
N CYS A 39 2.06 -3.83 -4.65
CA CYS A 39 1.28 -2.68 -4.22
C CYS A 39 0.24 -2.37 -5.31
N VAL A 40 -1.02 -2.69 -5.05
CA VAL A 40 -2.07 -2.59 -6.07
C VAL A 40 -2.86 -1.30 -5.97
N PHE A 41 -2.65 -0.53 -4.90
CA PHE A 41 -3.24 0.77 -4.67
C PHE A 41 -2.47 1.51 -3.57
N SER A 42 -2.20 2.79 -3.77
CA SER A 42 -1.67 3.70 -2.74
C SER A 42 -2.46 5.00 -2.73
N CYS A 43 -2.60 5.62 -1.56
CA CYS A 43 -3.40 6.84 -1.40
C CYS A 43 -2.79 7.75 -0.34
N ASP A 44 -2.61 9.03 -0.68
CA ASP A 44 -2.25 10.10 0.24
C ASP A 44 -2.72 11.44 -0.30
N ILE A 45 -3.32 12.28 0.55
CA ILE A 45 -3.83 13.59 0.16
C ILE A 45 -2.70 14.62 -0.03
N ASP A 46 -1.55 14.40 0.61
CA ASP A 46 -0.42 15.31 0.57
C ASP A 46 0.39 15.17 -0.73
N LYS A 47 0.54 16.30 -1.45
CA LYS A 47 1.19 16.31 -2.77
C LYS A 47 2.71 16.11 -2.69
N ASP A 48 3.34 16.53 -1.60
CA ASP A 48 4.79 16.36 -1.43
C ASP A 48 5.10 14.90 -1.10
N ALA A 49 4.28 14.26 -0.26
CA ALA A 49 4.30 12.83 -0.02
C ALA A 49 4.10 12.04 -1.32
N GLN A 50 3.10 12.38 -2.13
CA GLN A 50 2.89 11.75 -3.44
C GLN A 50 4.12 11.86 -4.35
N ALA A 51 4.75 13.03 -4.42
CA ALA A 51 5.93 13.25 -5.25
C ALA A 51 7.12 12.40 -4.79
N ILE A 52 7.37 12.33 -3.48
CA ILE A 52 8.44 11.51 -2.91
C ILE A 52 8.14 10.02 -3.09
N TYR A 53 6.90 9.59 -2.85
CA TYR A 53 6.48 8.21 -3.07
C TYR A 53 6.71 7.79 -4.52
N HIS A 54 6.28 8.61 -5.48
CA HIS A 54 6.50 8.38 -6.90
C HIS A 54 7.98 8.31 -7.26
N ALA A 55 8.81 9.21 -6.72
CA ALA A 55 10.25 9.20 -6.97
C ALA A 55 10.94 7.90 -6.48
N ASN A 56 10.42 7.28 -5.42
CA ASN A 56 10.99 6.04 -4.87
C ASN A 56 10.43 4.76 -5.50
N PHE A 57 9.15 4.76 -5.89
CA PHE A 57 8.43 3.54 -6.26
C PHE A 57 7.89 3.52 -7.69
N GLY A 58 7.91 4.65 -8.40
CA GLY A 58 7.31 4.80 -9.72
C GLY A 58 5.77 4.93 -9.71
N ASP A 59 5.13 4.67 -8.58
CA ASP A 59 3.67 4.74 -8.42
C ASP A 59 3.26 6.12 -7.90
N LYS A 60 2.20 6.68 -8.48
CA LYS A 60 1.60 7.92 -7.98
C LYS A 60 0.41 7.58 -7.06
N PRO A 61 0.47 7.92 -5.76
CA PRO A 61 -0.67 7.69 -4.88
C PRO A 61 -1.91 8.49 -5.33
N GLN A 62 -3.08 7.91 -5.08
CA GLN A 62 -4.36 8.59 -5.22
C GLN A 62 -4.51 9.67 -4.14
N GLY A 63 -5.39 10.65 -4.35
CA GLY A 63 -5.55 11.82 -3.48
C GLY A 63 -6.41 11.55 -2.24
N ASP A 64 -7.53 12.27 -2.13
CA ASP A 64 -8.44 12.17 -0.99
C ASP A 64 -9.19 10.82 -1.00
N ILE A 65 -8.92 9.98 0.00
CA ILE A 65 -9.55 8.66 0.14
C ILE A 65 -11.07 8.75 0.33
N THR A 66 -11.59 9.87 0.82
CA THR A 66 -13.04 10.09 1.01
C THR A 66 -13.79 10.27 -0.31
N GLU A 67 -13.07 10.60 -1.39
CA GLU A 67 -13.62 10.77 -2.74
C GLU A 67 -13.56 9.48 -3.57
N ILE A 68 -12.99 8.40 -3.04
CA ILE A 68 -12.77 7.14 -3.74
C ILE A 68 -13.79 6.12 -3.28
N ALA A 69 -14.61 5.60 -4.22
CA ALA A 69 -15.55 4.55 -3.88
C ALA A 69 -14.81 3.27 -3.50
N ALA A 70 -15.23 2.61 -2.42
CA ALA A 70 -14.58 1.37 -1.96
C ALA A 70 -14.57 0.26 -3.03
N LEU A 71 -15.54 0.28 -3.95
CA LEU A 71 -15.62 -0.67 -5.07
C LEU A 71 -14.57 -0.42 -6.17
N ASP A 72 -13.98 0.78 -6.22
CA ASP A 72 -12.93 1.12 -7.17
C ASP A 72 -11.53 0.70 -6.67
N ILE A 73 -11.41 0.35 -5.38
CA ILE A 73 -10.16 -0.14 -4.80
C ILE A 73 -9.92 -1.60 -5.25
N PRO A 74 -8.80 -1.92 -5.92
CA PRO A 74 -8.52 -3.26 -6.40
C PRO A 74 -8.52 -4.32 -5.28
N ASN A 75 -8.90 -5.54 -5.64
CA ASN A 75 -8.81 -6.70 -4.75
C ASN A 75 -7.38 -6.86 -4.20
N HIS A 76 -7.28 -7.01 -2.89
CA HIS A 76 -6.04 -7.07 -2.13
C HIS A 76 -6.15 -8.08 -0.98
N ASP A 77 -5.00 -8.56 -0.52
CA ASP A 77 -4.88 -9.48 0.61
C ASP A 77 -4.69 -8.76 1.94
N ILE A 78 -3.98 -7.63 1.91
CA ILE A 78 -3.62 -6.85 3.09
C ILE A 78 -3.97 -5.38 2.85
N LEU A 79 -4.66 -4.78 3.82
CA LEU A 79 -4.85 -3.35 3.92
C LEU A 79 -3.88 -2.81 4.97
N MET A 80 -3.03 -1.86 4.58
CA MET A 80 -2.17 -1.11 5.48
C MET A 80 -2.65 0.34 5.53
N ALA A 81 -2.79 0.88 6.74
CA ALA A 81 -3.27 2.23 6.95
C ALA A 81 -2.62 2.86 8.19
N GLY A 82 -1.76 3.86 7.95
CA GLY A 82 -1.25 4.75 9.00
C GLY A 82 -2.12 6.00 9.09
N PHE A 83 -3.36 5.86 9.56
CA PHE A 83 -4.32 6.97 9.59
C PHE A 83 -3.81 8.15 10.45
N PRO A 84 -4.25 9.40 10.15
CA PRO A 84 -3.86 10.57 10.92
C PRO A 84 -4.12 10.39 12.43
N CYS A 85 -3.11 10.71 13.24
CA CYS A 85 -3.20 10.49 14.69
C CYS A 85 -3.90 11.63 15.44
N GLN A 86 -4.01 12.81 14.83
CA GLN A 86 -4.83 13.91 15.36
C GLN A 86 -6.30 13.71 14.97
N PRO A 87 -7.25 13.98 15.88
CA PRO A 87 -8.69 13.99 15.59
C PRO A 87 -9.12 15.21 14.78
#